data_AF-A0A074X109-F1
#
_entry.id   AF-A0A074X109-F1
#
_cell.length_a   1.000
_cell.length_b   1.000
_cell.length_c   1.000
_cell.angle_alpha   90.00
_cell.angle_beta   90.00
_cell.angle_gamma   90.00
#
_symmetry.space_group_name_H-M   'P 1'
#
loop_
_entity.id
_entity.type
_entity.pdbx_description
1 polymer ?
#
loop_
_entity_poly.entity_id
_entity_poly.type
_entity_poly.pdbx_seq_one_letter_code
_entity_poly.pdbx_strand_id
1 'polypeptide(L)'
;RIVQTTLYLLCLCAAGAIVGIYGYFLSYLTQHKLPISASSKAIEGISSAAVLYTLINAISTCFLGGHPVLAIISFILDTCFAGGFIAIAVLTRRSVSSCSGYLHTPLGSGVSYSTPPSRQDRAGRVPYLWFVCSLDKAGFAVSIVGIVILVTTAIMQLLRFR
;
A
#
# COMPACT_ATOMS: atom_id res chain seq x y z
N ARG A 1 21.55 3.52 -14.57
CA ARG A 1 21.35 4.56 -13.55
C ARG A 1 19.98 5.22 -13.73
N ILE A 2 19.75 5.94 -14.83
CA ILE A 2 18.46 6.61 -15.13
C ILE A 2 17.26 5.66 -15.03
N VAL A 3 17.29 4.51 -15.73
CA VAL A 3 16.20 3.51 -15.69
C VAL A 3 15.88 3.04 -14.27
N GLN A 4 16.90 2.83 -13.44
CA GLN A 4 16.71 2.36 -12.06
C GLN A 4 16.15 3.47 -11.16
N THR A 5 16.62 4.71 -11.32
CA THR A 5 16.05 5.87 -10.62
C THR A 5 14.58 6.08 -11.00
N THR A 6 14.22 5.92 -12.27
CA THR A 6 12.82 6.05 -12.74
C THR A 6 11.92 4.96 -12.15
N LEU A 7 12.39 3.70 -12.07
CA LEU A 7 11.65 2.60 -11.43
C LEU A 7 11.37 2.88 -9.95
N TYR A 8 12.36 3.39 -9.21
CA TYR A 8 12.16 3.79 -7.82
C TYR A 8 11.20 4.97 -7.66
N LEU A 9 11.26 5.96 -8.56
CA LEU A 9 10.34 7.10 -8.54
C LEU A 9 8.89 6.65 -8.80
N LEU A 10 8.69 5.71 -9.73
CA LEU A 10 7.38 5.13 -10.02
C LEU A 10 6.85 4.35 -8.80
N CYS A 11 7.72 3.58 -8.15
CA CYS A 11 7.37 2.86 -6.92
C CYS A 11 7.03 3.82 -5.76
N LEU A 12 7.75 4.95 -5.66
CA LEU A 12 7.48 6.00 -4.67
C LEU A 12 6.09 6.61 -4.89
N CYS A 13 5.72 6.86 -6.14
CA CYS A 13 4.37 7.35 -6.47
C CYS A 13 3.28 6.34 -6.09
N ALA A 14 3.49 5.05 -6.41
CA ALA A 14 2.56 3.98 -6.06
C ALA A 14 2.40 3.82 -4.53
N ALA A 15 3.50 3.76 -3.79
CA ALA A 15 3.49 3.67 -2.33
C ALA A 15 2.89 4.93 -1.69
N GLY A 16 3.21 6.11 -2.22
CA GLY A 16 2.66 7.39 -1.79
C GLY A 16 1.15 7.49 -2.00
N ALA A 17 0.62 6.94 -3.10
CA ALA A 17 -0.81 6.86 -3.32
C ALA A 17 -1.52 6.00 -2.26
N ILE A 18 -0.94 4.86 -1.88
CA ILE A 18 -1.47 4.00 -0.80
C ILE A 18 -1.46 4.75 0.53
N VAL A 19 -0.34 5.39 0.90
CA VAL A 19 -0.23 6.18 2.14
C VAL A 19 -1.24 7.32 2.15
N GLY A 20 -1.40 8.06 1.04
CA GLY A 20 -2.36 9.16 0.95
C GLY A 20 -3.81 8.70 1.15
N ILE A 21 -4.18 7.56 0.55
CA ILE A 21 -5.51 6.96 0.71
C ILE A 21 -5.74 6.54 2.16
N TYR A 22 -4.88 5.69 2.74
CA TYR A 22 -5.10 5.15 4.08
C TYR A 22 -4.89 6.20 5.19
N GLY A 23 -4.02 7.19 4.98
CA GLY A 23 -3.83 8.33 5.89
C GLY A 23 -5.05 9.25 5.95
N TYR A 24 -5.76 9.45 4.84
CA TYR A 24 -7.06 10.15 4.85
C TYR A 24 -8.08 9.40 5.71
N PHE A 25 -8.17 8.08 5.59
CA PHE A 25 -9.04 7.26 6.44
C PHE A 25 -8.68 7.36 7.91
N LEU A 26 -7.39 7.27 8.24
CA LEU A 26 -6.94 7.25 9.62
C LEU A 26 -7.19 8.60 10.31
N SER A 27 -6.89 9.71 9.63
CA SER A 27 -7.17 11.06 10.14
C SER A 27 -8.67 11.28 10.36
N TYR A 28 -9.50 10.85 9.40
CA TYR A 28 -10.95 10.95 9.50
C TYR A 28 -11.52 10.12 10.67
N LEU A 29 -11.07 8.87 10.85
CA LEU A 29 -11.48 8.00 11.95
C LEU A 29 -11.07 8.55 13.33
N THR A 30 -9.89 9.17 13.39
CA THR A 30 -9.34 9.75 14.62
C THR A 30 -10.16 10.97 15.07
N GLN A 31 -10.55 11.84 14.13
CA GLN A 31 -11.38 13.02 14.42
C GLN A 31 -12.74 12.66 15.02
N HIS A 32 -13.32 11.54 14.58
CA HIS A 32 -14.64 11.11 15.03
C HIS A 32 -14.60 10.07 16.17
N LYS A 33 -13.41 9.79 16.76
CA LYS A 33 -13.21 8.82 17.86
C LYS A 33 -13.77 7.43 17.58
N LEU A 34 -13.66 6.98 16.33
CA LEU A 34 -14.12 5.66 15.94
C LEU A 34 -13.01 4.62 16.16
N PRO A 35 -13.36 3.36 16.49
CA PRO A 35 -12.38 2.28 16.60
C PRO A 35 -11.64 2.11 15.26
N ILE A 36 -10.33 2.01 15.32
CA ILE A 36 -9.49 1.85 14.13
C ILE A 36 -9.31 0.37 13.83
N SER A 37 -9.52 -0.04 12.58
CA SER A 37 -9.27 -1.43 12.17
C SER A 37 -7.76 -1.71 12.10
N ALA A 38 -7.34 -2.86 12.67
CA ALA A 38 -5.95 -3.28 12.67
C ALA A 38 -5.36 -3.45 11.27
N SER A 39 -6.17 -3.88 10.29
CA SER A 39 -5.72 -4.08 8.91
C SER A 39 -5.33 -2.76 8.23
N SER A 40 -6.13 -1.70 8.39
CA SER A 40 -5.81 -0.39 7.81
C SER A 40 -4.55 0.23 8.42
N LYS A 41 -4.37 0.10 9.75
CA LYS A 41 -3.13 0.54 10.42
C LYS A 41 -1.90 -0.22 9.91
N ALA A 42 -2.02 -1.53 9.70
CA ALA A 42 -0.92 -2.34 9.19
C ALA A 42 -0.52 -1.92 7.77
N ILE A 43 -1.49 -1.69 6.88
CA ILE A 43 -1.23 -1.28 5.49
C ILE A 43 -0.54 0.09 5.44
N GLU A 44 -1.01 1.05 6.24
CA GLU A 44 -0.41 2.39 6.33
C GLU A 44 1.04 2.34 6.84
N GLY A 45 1.32 1.48 7.84
CA GLY A 45 2.66 1.29 8.37
C GLY A 45 3.62 0.69 7.33
N ILE A 46 3.21 -0.38 6.63
CA ILE A 46 4.03 -1.05 5.62
C ILE A 46 4.31 -0.11 4.44
N SER A 47 3.28 0.59 3.95
CA SER A 47 3.42 1.51 2.82
C SER A 47 4.27 2.74 3.15
N SER A 48 4.17 3.30 4.35
CA SER A 48 5.03 4.41 4.79
C SER A 48 6.50 3.99 4.91
N ALA A 49 6.77 2.80 5.45
CA ALA A 49 8.12 2.24 5.46
C ALA A 49 8.66 2.05 4.03
N ALA A 50 7.81 1.62 3.09
CA ALA A 50 8.18 1.46 1.69
C ALA A 50 8.49 2.82 1.01
N VAL A 51 7.75 3.88 1.31
CA VAL A 51 8.03 5.24 0.80
C VAL A 51 9.41 5.73 1.27
N LEU A 52 9.72 5.59 2.56
CA LEU A 52 11.02 5.99 3.10
C LEU A 52 12.17 5.22 2.47
N TYR A 53 12.03 3.90 2.34
CA TYR A 53 13.05 3.05 1.72
C TYR A 53 13.25 3.40 0.23
N THR A 54 12.17 3.57 -0.54
CA THR A 54 12.27 3.89 -1.98
C THR A 54 12.87 5.27 -2.20
N LEU A 55 12.59 6.25 -1.34
CA LEU A 55 13.19 7.58 -1.39
C LEU A 55 14.70 7.51 -1.13
N ILE A 56 15.13 6.78 -0.09
CA ILE A 56 16.55 6.59 0.22
C ILE A 56 17.27 5.92 -0.96
N ASN A 57 16.66 4.90 -1.58
CA ASN A 57 17.23 4.21 -2.73
C ASN A 57 17.27 5.08 -4.00
N ALA A 58 16.27 5.92 -4.24
CA ALA A 58 16.26 6.86 -5.36
C ALA A 58 17.41 7.87 -5.26
N ILE A 59 17.61 8.46 -4.07
CA ILE A 59 18.70 9.38 -3.79
C ILE A 59 20.04 8.65 -3.89
N SER A 60 20.17 7.49 -3.25
CA SER A 60 21.39 6.68 -3.28
C SER A 60 21.80 6.27 -4.71
N THR A 61 20.84 5.88 -5.55
CA THR A 61 21.10 5.53 -6.95
C THR A 61 21.53 6.75 -7.78
N CYS A 62 21.07 7.95 -7.42
CA CYS A 62 21.42 9.20 -8.10
C CYS A 62 22.86 9.64 -7.77
N PHE A 63 23.29 9.53 -6.51
CA PHE A 63 24.59 10.04 -6.05
C PHE A 63 25.68 8.97 -5.90
N LEU A 64 25.36 7.74 -5.51
CA LEU A 64 26.29 6.68 -5.07
C LEU A 64 26.22 5.40 -5.93
N GLY A 65 25.85 5.53 -7.22
CA GLY A 65 25.56 4.41 -8.13
C GLY A 65 26.74 3.52 -8.57
N GLY A 66 27.71 3.25 -7.69
CA GLY A 66 28.89 2.42 -7.95
C GLY A 66 29.33 1.52 -6.78
N HIS A 67 28.69 1.58 -5.60
CA HIS A 67 29.12 0.76 -4.46
C HIS A 67 28.36 -0.58 -4.38
N PRO A 68 29.04 -1.74 -4.47
CA PRO A 68 28.38 -3.05 -4.49
C PRO A 68 27.64 -3.36 -3.18
N VAL A 69 28.15 -2.92 -2.03
CA VAL A 69 27.46 -3.17 -0.73
C VAL A 69 26.06 -2.56 -0.69
N LEU A 70 25.85 -1.39 -1.30
CA LEU A 70 24.53 -0.75 -1.34
C LEU A 70 23.54 -1.57 -2.16
N ALA A 71 23.99 -2.16 -3.27
CA ALA A 71 23.12 -2.94 -4.14
C ALA A 71 22.66 -4.28 -3.51
N ILE A 72 23.47 -4.93 -2.67
CA ILE A 72 23.07 -6.14 -1.92
C ILE A 72 22.01 -5.78 -0.88
N ILE A 73 22.22 -4.68 -0.16
CA ILE A 73 21.27 -4.21 0.86
C ILE A 73 19.93 -3.84 0.20
N SER A 74 19.97 -3.11 -0.91
CA SER A 74 18.77 -2.80 -1.70
C SER A 74 18.07 -4.08 -2.13
N PHE A 75 18.76 -5.07 -2.71
CA PHE A 75 18.15 -6.33 -3.14
C PHE A 75 17.40 -7.07 -2.02
N ILE A 76 17.97 -7.12 -0.81
CA ILE A 76 17.34 -7.73 0.36
C ILE A 76 16.08 -6.93 0.76
N LEU A 77 16.18 -5.59 0.79
CA LEU A 77 15.05 -4.72 1.12
C LEU A 77 13.94 -4.82 0.07
N ASP A 78 14.26 -4.79 -1.21
CA ASP A 78 13.31 -4.91 -2.32
C ASP A 78 12.48 -6.21 -2.17
N THR A 79 13.15 -7.32 -1.83
CA THR A 79 12.48 -8.63 -1.59
C THR A 79 11.58 -8.59 -0.34
N CYS A 80 12.05 -7.96 0.74
CA CYS A 80 11.26 -7.80 1.97
C CYS A 80 9.99 -6.95 1.73
N PHE A 81 10.14 -5.81 1.03
CA PHE A 81 9.01 -4.95 0.71
C PHE A 81 8.06 -5.59 -0.32
N ALA A 82 8.56 -6.38 -1.27
CA ALA A 82 7.70 -7.19 -2.14
C ALA A 82 6.81 -8.13 -1.31
N GLY A 83 7.36 -8.77 -0.26
CA GLY A 83 6.58 -9.53 0.72
C GLY A 83 5.52 -8.68 1.44
N GLY A 84 5.86 -7.45 1.82
CA GLY A 84 4.92 -6.47 2.38
C GLY A 84 3.76 -6.14 1.44
N PHE A 85 4.02 -5.88 0.17
CA PHE A 85 2.98 -5.63 -0.84
C PHE A 85 2.10 -6.86 -1.10
N ILE A 86 2.68 -8.07 -1.05
CA ILE A 86 1.90 -9.32 -1.12
C ILE A 86 0.95 -9.42 0.08
N ALA A 87 1.41 -9.07 1.29
CA ALA A 87 0.55 -9.04 2.48
C ALA A 87 -0.61 -8.04 2.32
N ILE A 88 -0.33 -6.84 1.78
CA ILE A 88 -1.37 -5.85 1.46
C ILE A 88 -2.36 -6.42 0.43
N ALA A 89 -1.89 -7.11 -0.60
CA ALA A 89 -2.74 -7.74 -1.61
C ALA A 89 -3.65 -8.84 -1.01
N VAL A 90 -3.14 -9.65 -0.07
CA VAL A 90 -3.93 -10.67 0.63
C VAL A 90 -4.98 -10.05 1.53
N LEU A 91 -4.65 -8.97 2.23
CA LEU A 91 -5.59 -8.24 3.07
C LEU A 91 -6.72 -7.58 2.24
N THR A 92 -6.39 -7.10 1.04
CA THR A 92 -7.34 -6.42 0.13
C THR A 92 -8.08 -7.36 -0.84
N ARG A 93 -7.67 -8.64 -0.92
CA ARG A 93 -8.25 -9.67 -1.81
C ARG A 93 -9.78 -9.77 -1.75
N ARG A 94 -10.37 -9.58 -0.57
CA ARG A 94 -11.82 -9.76 -0.37
C ARG A 94 -12.66 -8.72 -1.13
N SER A 95 -12.05 -7.62 -1.54
CA SER A 95 -12.76 -6.52 -2.20
C SER A 95 -12.85 -6.66 -3.73
N VAL A 96 -12.29 -7.71 -4.33
CA VAL A 96 -12.18 -7.87 -5.81
C VAL A 96 -13.50 -8.30 -6.48
N SER A 97 -14.32 -9.14 -5.84
CA SER A 97 -15.40 -9.88 -6.50
C SER A 97 -16.61 -9.05 -6.94
N SER A 98 -17.03 -8.04 -6.17
CA SER A 98 -17.96 -6.97 -6.59
C SER A 98 -18.27 -6.06 -5.40
N CYS A 99 -18.21 -4.74 -5.62
CA CYS A 99 -18.59 -3.77 -4.59
C CYS A 99 -20.12 -3.53 -4.53
N SER A 100 -20.93 -4.43 -5.10
CA SER A 100 -22.40 -4.31 -5.15
C SER A 100 -23.03 -5.50 -4.43
N GLY A 101 -23.96 -5.26 -3.51
CA GLY A 101 -24.64 -6.29 -2.70
C GLY A 101 -24.24 -6.26 -1.23
N TYR A 102 -24.10 -7.43 -0.60
CA TYR A 102 -23.73 -7.58 0.81
C TYR A 102 -22.20 -7.67 0.94
N LEU A 103 -21.56 -6.68 1.57
CA LEU A 103 -20.11 -6.61 1.71
C LEU A 103 -19.70 -6.92 3.15
N HIS A 104 -18.65 -7.73 3.30
CA HIS A 104 -17.92 -7.89 4.55
C HIS A 104 -16.67 -7.02 4.52
N THR A 105 -16.73 -5.87 5.18
CA THR A 105 -15.57 -4.97 5.33
C THR A 105 -15.02 -5.06 6.74
N PRO A 106 -13.74 -4.69 6.97
CA PRO A 106 -13.18 -4.55 8.32
C PRO A 106 -13.91 -3.53 9.21
N LEU A 107 -14.84 -2.74 8.66
CA LEU A 107 -15.71 -1.82 9.39
C LEU A 107 -17.09 -2.39 9.75
N GLY A 108 -17.44 -3.57 9.23
CA GLY A 108 -18.74 -4.24 9.43
C GLY A 108 -19.25 -4.91 8.17
N SER A 109 -20.31 -5.71 8.34
CA SER A 109 -21.01 -6.38 7.23
C SER A 109 -22.36 -5.71 6.95
N GLY A 110 -22.66 -5.36 5.70
CA GLY A 110 -23.92 -4.72 5.32
C GLY A 110 -24.06 -4.53 3.81
N VAL A 111 -25.22 -4.05 3.35
CA VAL A 111 -25.43 -3.78 1.92
C VAL A 111 -24.66 -2.52 1.47
N SER A 112 -24.26 -2.45 0.19
CA SER A 112 -23.37 -1.42 -0.38
C SER A 112 -23.75 0.03 -0.11
N TYR A 113 -25.04 0.30 0.08
CA TYR A 113 -25.59 1.63 0.33
C TYR A 113 -25.91 1.90 1.81
N SER A 114 -25.79 0.89 2.67
CA SER A 114 -26.03 1.04 4.10
C SER A 114 -24.75 1.45 4.82
N THR A 115 -24.88 2.34 5.79
CA THR A 115 -23.90 2.46 6.87
C THR A 115 -23.82 1.13 7.63
N PRO A 116 -22.62 0.68 8.05
CA PRO A 116 -22.45 -0.62 8.70
C PRO A 116 -23.27 -0.68 10.01
N PRO A 117 -24.09 -1.75 10.22
CA PRO A 117 -25.00 -1.85 11.36
C PRO A 117 -24.27 -1.97 12.71
N SER A 118 -23.00 -2.41 12.69
CA SER A 118 -22.16 -2.57 13.88
C SER A 118 -21.74 -1.26 14.57
N ARG A 119 -22.21 -0.10 14.09
CA ARG A 119 -21.90 1.22 14.66
C ARG A 119 -23.08 2.20 14.67
N GLN A 120 -24.30 1.66 14.70
CA GLN A 120 -25.53 2.46 14.75
C GLN A 120 -25.52 3.48 15.93
N ASP A 121 -24.80 3.19 17.02
CA ASP A 121 -24.82 4.02 18.24
C ASP A 121 -23.79 5.17 18.30
N ARG A 122 -22.91 5.31 17.30
CA ARG A 122 -22.01 6.47 17.20
C ARG A 122 -22.07 7.06 15.80
N ALA A 123 -23.17 7.76 15.58
CA ALA A 123 -23.41 8.63 14.44
C ALA A 123 -22.28 9.65 14.26
N GLY A 124 -21.31 9.29 13.42
CA GLY A 124 -20.20 10.14 13.01
C GLY A 124 -19.71 9.70 11.65
N ARG A 125 -20.56 9.88 10.63
CA ARG A 125 -20.23 9.93 9.19
C ARG A 125 -19.15 8.93 8.76
N VAL A 126 -19.34 7.64 9.02
CA VAL A 126 -18.48 6.61 8.40
C VAL A 126 -18.63 6.64 6.88
N PRO A 127 -17.54 6.55 6.11
CA PRO A 127 -17.60 6.52 4.65
C PRO A 127 -18.45 5.35 4.16
N TYR A 128 -19.17 5.55 3.06
CA TYR A 128 -20.08 4.56 2.47
C TYR A 128 -19.34 3.24 2.17
N LEU A 129 -19.99 2.08 2.37
CA LEU A 129 -19.36 0.76 2.20
C LEU A 129 -18.81 0.56 0.78
N TRP A 130 -19.49 1.11 -0.23
CA TRP A 130 -19.02 1.11 -1.62
C TRP A 130 -17.70 1.90 -1.80
N PHE A 131 -17.46 2.98 -1.04
CA PHE A 131 -16.21 3.78 -1.10
C PHE A 131 -15.04 2.94 -0.69
N VAL A 132 -15.18 2.31 0.48
CA VAL A 132 -14.13 1.54 1.13
C VAL A 132 -13.76 0.35 0.24
N CYS A 133 -14.76 -0.32 -0.34
CA CYS A 133 -14.52 -1.39 -1.29
C CYS A 133 -13.81 -0.92 -2.57
N SER A 134 -14.20 0.23 -3.13
CA SER A 134 -13.54 0.78 -4.31
C SER A 134 -12.07 1.14 -4.05
N LEU A 135 -11.75 1.59 -2.84
CA LEU A 135 -10.38 1.95 -2.46
C LEU A 135 -9.52 0.74 -2.15
N ASP A 136 -10.08 -0.30 -1.53
CA ASP A 136 -9.36 -1.57 -1.39
C ASP A 136 -9.08 -2.22 -2.75
N LYS A 137 -10.01 -2.08 -3.72
CA LYS A 137 -9.75 -2.48 -5.12
C LYS A 137 -8.59 -1.69 -5.73
N ALA A 138 -8.55 -0.37 -5.52
CA ALA A 138 -7.45 0.47 -5.99
C ALA A 138 -6.12 0.07 -5.31
N GLY A 139 -6.13 -0.12 -3.99
CA GLY A 139 -4.97 -0.56 -3.22
C GLY A 139 -4.45 -1.94 -3.66
N PHE A 140 -5.33 -2.87 -4.02
CA PHE A 140 -4.98 -4.17 -4.59
C PHE A 140 -4.27 -4.00 -5.94
N ALA A 141 -4.84 -3.20 -6.85
CA ALA A 141 -4.24 -2.94 -8.16
C ALA A 141 -2.86 -2.27 -8.03
N VAL A 142 -2.75 -1.24 -7.19
CA VAL A 142 -1.49 -0.52 -6.95
C VAL A 142 -0.45 -1.43 -6.28
N SER A 143 -0.86 -2.33 -5.38
CA SER A 143 0.07 -3.28 -4.75
C SER A 143 0.64 -4.28 -5.75
N ILE A 144 -0.17 -4.80 -6.68
CA ILE A 144 0.32 -5.70 -7.74
C ILE A 144 1.34 -4.98 -8.64
N VAL A 145 1.01 -3.76 -9.07
CA VAL A 145 1.93 -2.94 -9.87
C VAL A 145 3.24 -2.68 -9.10
N GLY A 146 3.16 -2.37 -7.81
CA GLY A 146 4.31 -2.22 -6.93
C GLY A 146 5.19 -3.47 -6.85
N ILE A 147 4.59 -4.66 -6.72
CA ILE A 147 5.32 -5.94 -6.71
C ILE A 147 6.09 -6.13 -8.01
N VAL A 148 5.44 -5.93 -9.16
CA VAL A 148 6.08 -6.10 -10.48
C VAL A 148 7.27 -5.15 -10.64
N ILE A 149 7.14 -3.90 -10.20
CA ILE A 149 8.21 -2.90 -10.26
C ILE A 149 9.37 -3.28 -9.33
N LEU A 150 9.10 -3.68 -8.09
CA LEU A 150 10.13 -4.07 -7.13
C LEU A 150 10.88 -5.33 -7.58
N VAL A 151 10.18 -6.33 -8.10
CA VAL A 151 10.80 -7.54 -8.66
C VAL A 151 11.68 -7.20 -9.87
N THR A 152 11.19 -6.33 -10.76
CA THR A 152 11.99 -5.86 -11.90
C THR A 152 13.25 -5.13 -11.43
N THR A 153 13.15 -4.34 -10.35
CA THR A 153 14.28 -3.61 -9.77
C THR A 153 15.30 -4.56 -9.15
N ALA A 154 14.85 -5.61 -8.44
CA ALA A 154 15.69 -6.65 -7.89
C ALA A 154 16.46 -7.43 -8.98
N ILE A 155 15.79 -7.76 -10.09
CA ILE A 155 16.44 -8.41 -11.25
C ILE A 155 17.50 -7.49 -11.87
N MET A 156 17.22 -6.20 -12.00
CA MET A 156 18.17 -5.21 -12.53
C MET A 156 19.41 -5.03 -11.64
N GLN A 157 19.24 -5.13 -10.31
CA GLN A 157 20.38 -5.11 -9.38
C GLN A 157 21.22 -6.38 -9.52
N LEU A 158 20.60 -7.56 -9.61
CA LEU A 158 21.30 -8.83 -9.85
C LEU A 158 22.11 -8.83 -11.14
N LEU A 159 21.55 -8.30 -12.24
CA LEU A 159 22.25 -8.16 -13.51
C LEU A 159 23.48 -7.24 -13.43
N ARG A 160 23.47 -6.28 -12.50
CA ARG A 160 24.56 -5.33 -12.29
C ARG A 160 25.67 -5.88 -11.40
N PHE A 161 25.41 -6.97 -10.67
CA PHE A 161 26.38 -7.66 -9.82
C PHE A 161 27.29 -8.64 -10.57
N ARG A 162 26.92 -9.02 -11.80
CA ARG A 162 27.78 -9.80 -12.70
C ARG A 162 28.70 -8.87 -13.48
#